data_AF-A0A383VFK1-F1
#
_entry.id   AF-A0A383VFK1-F1
#
_cell.length_a   1.000
_cell.length_b   1.000
_cell.length_c   1.000
_cell.angle_alpha   90.00
_cell.angle_beta   90.00
_cell.angle_gamma   90.00
#
_symmetry.space_group_name_H-M   'P 1'
#
loop_
_entity.id
_entity.type
_entity.pdbx_description
1 polymer ?
#
loop_
_entity_poly.entity_id
_entity_poly.type
_entity_poly.pdbx_seq_one_letter_code
_entity_poly.pdbx_strand_id
1 'polypeptide(L)'
;MGFDGVKATTCSKDTYNDGASDPADRCKTCPDGRTTADDSTRNALFECDLTLPGWGWPSGTFNAGTDSALTRCSVGFYSTGGVVASTACEQCDKGLTTRDVGSKSSSACDVCPVGEGQGTTNNGNAYAPTDKTAPWCGPCLEGYYGDANRAANSLGCVACPSTKSVFRFYNAGGNKPIEVGATTEKGAASVQQCVAKFAPIIDDDNWYMPVDADVADVLTSITSAATDVKCMEACENNVDCQFFTWDYTTGSTAACRHRIRGSGQNNAKTKIAFKTIAASNLAGDETTSRRRAMLAANNTTRSGKPAAMGSGAWSWWNDQNALNFGNKMTTLSGSGVVDCLKKCNDDEKCAAVFFKFTGTETTLTSTSVVECTFLEGKTTTPSDGDAESALRSMIRYRTDATERPSWL
;
A
#
# COMPACT_ATOMS: atom_id res chain seq x y z
N MET A 1 -5.28 43.72 35.29
CA MET A 1 -6.58 43.58 36.00
C MET A 1 -7.67 43.82 34.98
N GLY A 2 -8.79 43.10 35.05
CA GLY A 2 -9.99 43.40 34.30
C GLY A 2 -11.11 43.91 35.22
N PHE A 3 -11.80 44.95 34.81
CA PHE A 3 -13.06 45.44 35.34
C PHE A 3 -14.29 44.79 34.66
N ASP A 4 -15.13 44.19 35.49
CA ASP A 4 -16.34 43.43 35.09
C ASP A 4 -17.60 44.30 34.99
N GLY A 5 -17.47 45.63 35.12
CA GLY A 5 -18.57 46.57 35.24
C GLY A 5 -18.86 47.01 36.68
N VAL A 6 -18.22 46.40 37.68
CA VAL A 6 -18.43 46.70 39.11
C VAL A 6 -17.11 46.96 39.84
N LYS A 7 -16.04 46.19 39.58
CA LYS A 7 -14.73 46.39 40.21
C LYS A 7 -13.57 45.84 39.37
N ALA A 8 -12.37 46.38 39.57
CA ALA A 8 -11.15 45.83 38.99
C ALA A 8 -10.78 44.54 39.72
N THR A 9 -10.69 43.45 38.98
CA THR A 9 -10.34 42.10 39.45
C THR A 9 -9.09 41.61 38.69
N THR A 10 -8.26 40.79 39.31
CA THR A 10 -7.17 40.11 38.60
C THR A 10 -7.73 39.25 37.47
N CYS A 11 -7.04 39.22 36.34
CA CYS A 11 -7.40 38.30 35.27
C CYS A 11 -7.09 36.88 35.75
N SER A 12 -8.05 35.97 35.55
CA SER A 12 -7.81 34.56 35.83
C SER A 12 -6.77 34.01 34.85
N LYS A 13 -6.23 32.85 35.18
CA LYS A 13 -5.41 32.04 34.29
C LYS A 13 -6.08 31.92 32.92
N ASP A 14 -5.24 31.87 31.89
CA ASP A 14 -5.63 31.85 30.47
C ASP A 14 -6.18 33.17 29.93
N THR A 15 -6.12 34.26 30.72
CA THR A 15 -6.62 35.58 30.29
C THR A 15 -5.63 36.73 30.59
N TYR A 16 -5.71 37.80 29.80
CA TYR A 16 -4.88 39.01 29.92
C TYR A 16 -5.72 40.28 29.67
N ASN A 17 -5.30 41.46 30.14
CA ASN A 17 -5.95 42.72 29.76
C ASN A 17 -4.92 43.77 29.31
N ASP A 18 -4.83 44.04 28.01
CA ASP A 18 -3.90 45.03 27.44
C ASP A 18 -4.33 46.50 27.57
N GLY A 19 -5.51 46.78 28.14
CA GLY A 19 -6.05 48.13 28.30
C GLY A 19 -6.32 48.86 26.97
N ALA A 20 -6.21 48.18 25.82
CA ALA A 20 -6.14 48.80 24.50
C ALA A 20 -7.47 48.76 23.71
N SER A 21 -8.53 48.13 24.24
CA SER A 21 -9.82 48.00 23.54
C SER A 21 -11.01 48.11 24.49
N ASP A 22 -12.04 48.86 24.10
CA ASP A 22 -13.27 49.12 24.87
C ASP A 22 -14.18 47.87 25.02
N PRO A 23 -14.66 47.52 26.23
CA PRO A 23 -14.27 48.08 27.53
C PRO A 23 -12.82 47.73 27.85
N ALA A 24 -11.99 48.74 28.15
CA ALA A 24 -10.53 48.72 28.45
C ALA A 24 -10.13 47.91 29.71
N ASP A 25 -11.04 47.03 30.07
CA ASP A 25 -11.43 46.62 31.38
C ASP A 25 -11.78 45.13 31.32
N ARG A 26 -12.06 44.51 30.17
CA ARG A 26 -12.35 43.06 30.17
C ARG A 26 -11.08 42.25 29.95
N CYS A 27 -10.88 41.22 30.78
CA CYS A 27 -9.88 40.20 30.51
C CYS A 27 -10.23 39.48 29.19
N LYS A 28 -9.25 39.40 28.30
CA LYS A 28 -9.28 38.71 27.01
C LYS A 28 -8.67 37.33 27.17
N THR A 29 -9.22 36.34 26.48
CA THR A 29 -8.61 35.01 26.42
C THR A 29 -7.27 35.07 25.69
N CYS A 30 -6.29 34.32 26.19
CA CYS A 30 -5.06 34.08 25.45
C CYS A 30 -5.35 33.45 24.06
N PRO A 31 -4.53 33.74 23.03
CA PRO A 31 -4.68 33.09 21.73
C PRO A 31 -4.58 31.57 21.83
N ASP A 32 -5.19 30.86 20.87
CA ASP A 32 -5.26 29.40 20.91
C ASP A 32 -3.88 28.74 21.14
N GLY A 33 -3.87 27.76 22.04
CA GLY A 33 -2.68 27.04 22.44
C GLY A 33 -1.77 27.78 23.43
N ARG A 34 -2.12 29.00 23.85
CA ARG A 34 -1.33 29.80 24.82
C ARG A 34 -2.03 29.89 26.17
N THR A 35 -1.25 30.05 27.24
CA THR A 35 -1.72 30.20 28.62
C THR A 35 -0.81 31.16 29.39
N THR A 36 -1.27 31.61 30.55
CA THR A 36 -0.50 32.38 31.53
C THR A 36 0.02 31.45 32.64
N ALA A 37 1.08 31.85 33.34
CA ALA A 37 1.65 31.05 34.42
C ALA A 37 0.71 30.85 35.62
N ASP A 38 -0.06 31.89 35.97
CA ASP A 38 -0.85 31.97 37.20
C ASP A 38 -2.00 33.00 37.10
N ASP A 39 -2.82 33.03 38.16
CA ASP A 39 -3.87 34.04 38.40
C ASP A 39 -3.23 35.32 38.96
N SER A 40 -2.58 36.13 38.11
CA SER A 40 -1.95 37.39 38.53
C SER A 40 -2.38 38.58 37.68
N THR A 41 -1.87 39.77 38.02
CA THR A 41 -2.13 41.00 37.26
C THR A 41 -1.45 40.92 35.89
N ARG A 42 -2.14 40.33 34.92
CA ARG A 42 -1.70 40.24 33.53
C ARG A 42 -2.24 41.40 32.71
N ASN A 43 -1.35 42.27 32.25
CA ASN A 43 -1.65 43.50 31.53
C ASN A 43 -1.21 43.51 30.05
N ALA A 44 -0.79 42.38 29.47
CA ALA A 44 -0.39 42.35 28.06
C ALA A 44 -0.46 40.97 27.41
N LEU A 45 -0.60 40.94 26.08
CA LEU A 45 -0.61 39.70 25.27
C LEU A 45 0.69 38.89 25.41
N PHE A 46 1.83 39.56 25.60
CA PHE A 46 3.12 38.87 25.76
C PHE A 46 3.16 37.99 27.01
N GLU A 47 2.25 38.15 27.96
CA GLU A 47 2.19 37.32 29.18
C GLU A 47 1.43 36.01 29.00
N CYS A 48 0.77 35.84 27.85
CA CYS A 48 0.34 34.52 27.39
C CYS A 48 1.55 33.75 26.82
N ASP A 49 2.70 33.73 27.49
CA ASP A 49 3.96 33.22 26.97
C ASP A 49 4.16 31.72 27.20
N LEU A 50 3.18 31.01 27.74
CA LEU A 50 3.27 29.58 27.95
C LEU A 50 2.41 28.79 26.97
N THR A 51 2.81 27.57 26.66
CA THR A 51 2.05 26.63 25.82
C THR A 51 0.99 25.89 26.65
N LEU A 52 -0.17 25.60 26.04
CA LEU A 52 -1.10 24.59 26.53
C LEU A 52 -0.62 23.18 26.12
N PRO A 53 -0.95 22.13 26.89
CA PRO A 53 -0.62 20.75 26.51
C PRO A 53 -1.19 20.39 25.14
N GLY A 54 -0.37 19.78 24.29
CA GLY A 54 -0.70 19.42 22.91
C GLY A 54 -0.50 20.54 21.89
N TRP A 55 0.10 21.67 22.28
CA TRP A 55 0.40 22.79 21.39
C TRP A 55 1.90 23.11 21.40
N GLY A 56 2.37 23.66 20.29
CA GLY A 56 3.75 24.11 20.14
C GLY A 56 3.94 25.05 18.96
N TRP A 57 5.14 25.62 18.87
CA TRP A 57 5.53 26.50 17.79
C TRP A 57 6.05 25.70 16.58
N PRO A 58 5.46 25.86 15.37
CA PRO A 58 5.81 25.01 14.24
C PRO A 58 7.20 25.28 13.66
N SER A 59 7.63 26.55 13.56
CA SER A 59 8.97 26.94 13.06
C SER A 59 9.19 28.45 13.12
N GLY A 60 10.45 28.89 13.14
CA GLY A 60 10.84 30.30 13.00
C GLY A 60 10.99 31.04 14.32
N THR A 61 11.19 32.36 14.26
CA THR A 61 11.28 33.21 15.45
C THR A 61 9.87 33.50 15.96
N PHE A 62 9.59 33.12 17.21
CA PHE A 62 8.34 33.46 17.88
C PHE A 62 8.42 34.85 18.53
N ASN A 63 7.39 35.67 18.34
CA ASN A 63 7.17 36.96 18.96
C ASN A 63 5.83 36.96 19.71
N ALA A 64 5.89 36.88 21.04
CA ALA A 64 4.72 36.79 21.91
C ALA A 64 3.71 37.95 21.76
N GLY A 65 4.13 39.11 21.26
CA GLY A 65 3.31 40.31 21.11
C GLY A 65 2.64 40.47 19.75
N THR A 66 3.07 39.73 18.72
CA THR A 66 2.55 39.84 17.35
C THR A 66 2.10 38.52 16.76
N ASP A 67 2.71 37.42 17.20
CA ASP A 67 2.44 36.11 16.66
C ASP A 67 1.14 35.56 17.23
N SER A 68 0.37 35.01 16.31
CA SER A 68 -0.92 34.42 16.57
C SER A 68 -0.80 33.08 17.28
N ALA A 69 -1.94 32.41 17.42
CA ALA A 69 -2.11 31.10 18.02
C ALA A 69 -0.99 30.10 17.67
N LEU A 70 -0.69 29.22 18.62
CA LEU A 70 0.16 28.06 18.37
C LEU A 70 -0.54 27.06 17.47
N THR A 71 0.18 26.04 17.01
CA THR A 71 -0.43 24.90 16.31
C THR A 71 -0.50 23.70 17.22
N ARG A 72 -1.52 22.85 17.02
CA ARG A 72 -1.57 21.55 17.71
C ARG A 72 -0.43 20.69 17.21
N CYS A 73 0.19 19.94 18.11
CA CYS A 73 1.26 19.01 17.75
C CYS A 73 0.77 18.02 16.71
N SER A 74 1.47 17.93 15.57
CA SER A 74 1.15 16.96 14.53
C SER A 74 1.30 15.52 15.03
N VAL A 75 0.71 14.58 14.31
CA VAL A 75 0.98 13.14 14.49
C VAL A 75 2.49 12.90 14.50
N GLY A 76 2.97 12.14 15.48
CA GLY A 76 4.38 11.88 15.73
C GLY A 76 5.04 12.81 16.75
N PHE A 77 4.31 13.80 17.25
CA PHE A 77 4.80 14.77 18.21
C PHE A 77 3.82 14.98 19.38
N TYR A 78 4.34 15.44 20.52
CA TYR A 78 3.57 15.77 21.71
C TYR A 78 4.11 17.03 22.41
N SER A 79 3.33 17.58 23.33
CA SER A 79 3.77 18.68 24.22
C SER A 79 3.05 18.59 25.55
N THR A 80 3.78 18.60 26.67
CA THR A 80 3.18 18.60 28.01
C THR A 80 2.60 19.95 28.43
N GLY A 81 2.84 21.01 27.65
CA GLY A 81 2.45 22.37 28.01
C GLY A 81 3.30 22.95 29.15
N GLY A 82 3.03 24.21 29.49
CA GLY A 82 3.70 24.93 30.59
C GLY A 82 5.13 25.37 30.29
N VAL A 83 5.56 25.26 29.02
CA VAL A 83 6.85 25.74 28.54
C VAL A 83 6.66 27.03 27.74
N VAL A 84 7.74 27.76 27.48
CA VAL A 84 7.68 29.01 26.71
C VAL A 84 7.06 28.77 25.33
N ALA A 85 6.23 29.69 24.85
CA ALA A 85 5.40 29.56 23.65
C ALA A 85 6.20 29.47 22.34
N SER A 86 7.49 29.78 22.39
CA SER A 86 8.46 29.53 21.32
C SER A 86 8.90 28.06 21.19
N THR A 87 8.48 27.19 22.12
CA THR A 87 8.89 25.78 22.15
C THR A 87 8.09 24.98 21.14
N ALA A 88 8.78 24.24 20.29
CA ALA A 88 8.18 23.29 19.35
C ALA A 88 7.69 22.03 20.09
N CYS A 89 6.80 21.27 19.46
CA CYS A 89 6.41 19.96 19.98
C CYS A 89 7.59 18.99 19.97
N GLU A 90 7.64 18.11 20.97
CA GLU A 90 8.66 17.07 21.12
C GLU A 90 8.32 15.88 20.21
N GLN A 91 9.34 15.31 19.55
CA GLN A 91 9.18 14.14 18.70
C GLN A 91 9.01 12.87 19.56
N CYS A 92 8.17 11.95 19.11
CA CYS A 92 8.09 10.62 19.70
C CYS A 92 9.42 9.85 19.55
N ASP A 93 9.86 9.25 20.64
CA ASP A 93 11.06 8.42 20.67
C ASP A 93 10.87 7.10 19.91
N LYS A 94 12.00 6.50 19.50
CA LYS A 94 12.12 5.09 19.08
C LYS A 94 11.26 4.70 17.86
N GLY A 95 10.96 5.67 17.00
CA GLY A 95 10.17 5.45 15.77
C GLY A 95 8.70 5.16 16.03
N LEU A 96 8.21 5.42 17.25
CA LEU A 96 6.78 5.42 17.56
C LEU A 96 6.15 6.73 17.08
N THR A 97 4.83 6.73 16.98
CA THR A 97 4.05 7.93 16.67
C THR A 97 2.88 8.06 17.63
N THR A 98 2.35 9.26 17.71
CA THR A 98 1.05 9.51 18.34
C THR A 98 -0.08 9.09 17.40
N ARG A 99 -1.26 8.79 17.97
CA ARG A 99 -2.46 8.46 17.19
C ARG A 99 -3.18 9.69 16.66
N ASP A 100 -3.17 10.76 17.45
CA ASP A 100 -3.96 11.95 17.21
C ASP A 100 -3.12 13.23 17.26
N VAL A 101 -3.57 14.23 16.50
CA VAL A 101 -3.08 15.60 16.56
C VAL A 101 -3.39 16.22 17.93
N GLY A 102 -2.43 16.94 18.52
CA GLY A 102 -2.57 17.62 19.80
C GLY A 102 -2.25 16.74 21.01
N SER A 103 -1.37 15.76 20.84
CA SER A 103 -0.98 14.84 21.91
C SER A 103 -0.24 15.53 23.05
N LYS A 104 -0.60 15.18 24.29
CA LYS A 104 -0.24 15.95 25.49
C LYS A 104 0.93 15.37 26.29
N SER A 105 1.45 14.21 25.92
CA SER A 105 2.51 13.53 26.65
C SER A 105 3.18 12.46 25.79
N SER A 106 4.39 12.07 26.18
CA SER A 106 5.14 10.98 25.56
C SER A 106 4.42 9.63 25.65
N SER A 107 3.54 9.44 26.64
CA SER A 107 2.72 8.22 26.74
C SER A 107 1.71 8.07 25.60
N ALA A 108 1.46 9.12 24.81
CA ALA A 108 0.65 9.03 23.60
C ALA A 108 1.44 8.48 22.41
N CYS A 109 2.77 8.37 22.51
CA CYS A 109 3.64 7.71 21.53
C CYS A 109 3.55 6.20 21.71
N ASP A 110 2.37 5.63 21.43
CA ASP A 110 1.99 4.26 21.80
C ASP A 110 1.71 3.34 20.60
N VAL A 111 1.98 3.80 19.38
CA VAL A 111 1.76 3.03 18.14
C VAL A 111 2.93 3.19 17.17
N CYS A 112 3.05 2.24 16.25
CA CYS A 112 3.94 2.39 15.08
C CYS A 112 3.29 3.25 14.00
N PRO A 113 4.11 3.92 13.16
CA PRO A 113 3.63 4.58 11.95
C PRO A 113 2.78 3.66 11.07
N VAL A 114 1.94 4.28 10.26
CA VAL A 114 1.11 3.57 9.29
C VAL A 114 2.01 2.76 8.36
N GLY A 115 1.66 1.50 8.12
CA GLY A 115 2.48 0.57 7.33
C GLY A 115 3.59 -0.15 8.11
N GLU A 116 3.82 0.21 9.37
CA GLU A 116 4.90 -0.36 10.18
C GLU A 116 4.41 -1.08 11.43
N GLY A 117 5.17 -2.04 11.92
CA GLY A 117 4.94 -2.68 13.21
C GLY A 117 6.25 -2.99 13.92
N GLN A 118 6.16 -3.33 15.20
CA GLN A 118 7.30 -3.84 15.95
C GLN A 118 7.54 -5.30 15.57
N GLY A 119 8.70 -5.58 14.98
CA GLY A 119 9.16 -6.96 14.82
C GLY A 119 9.90 -7.42 16.06
N THR A 120 9.70 -8.68 16.45
CA THR A 120 10.68 -9.38 17.27
C THR A 120 11.62 -10.13 16.33
N THR A 121 12.90 -10.21 16.70
CA THR A 121 14.02 -10.55 15.81
C THR A 121 13.95 -11.88 15.08
N ASN A 122 12.96 -12.75 15.29
CA ASN A 122 12.86 -14.03 14.56
C ASN A 122 11.44 -14.57 14.32
N ASN A 123 10.36 -13.81 14.59
CA ASN A 123 8.96 -14.26 14.36
C ASN A 123 7.96 -13.09 14.25
N GLY A 124 8.44 -11.87 14.05
CA GLY A 124 7.59 -10.69 13.93
C GLY A 124 6.93 -10.57 12.57
N ASN A 125 5.72 -10.04 12.52
CA ASN A 125 5.01 -9.69 11.29
C ASN A 125 5.46 -8.34 10.67
N ALA A 126 6.66 -7.88 11.06
CA ALA A 126 7.32 -6.67 10.58
C ALA A 126 8.84 -6.89 10.45
N TYR A 127 9.48 -6.20 9.52
CA TYR A 127 10.91 -6.30 9.24
C TYR A 127 11.78 -5.73 10.36
N ALA A 128 12.66 -6.55 10.93
CA ALA A 128 13.64 -6.15 11.94
C ALA A 128 14.97 -5.65 11.39
N PRO A 129 15.35 -4.37 11.64
CA PRO A 129 16.74 -3.95 11.51
C PRO A 129 17.59 -4.79 12.46
N THR A 130 18.61 -5.44 11.92
CA THR A 130 19.55 -6.29 12.68
C THR A 130 20.42 -5.50 13.66
N ASP A 131 20.44 -4.17 13.55
CA ASP A 131 21.24 -3.23 14.32
C ASP A 131 20.46 -2.45 15.39
N LYS A 132 19.14 -2.68 15.54
CA LYS A 132 18.31 -1.96 16.52
C LYS A 132 17.80 -2.85 17.64
N THR A 133 18.03 -2.42 18.89
CA THR A 133 17.37 -2.99 20.07
C THR A 133 15.95 -2.45 20.18
N ALA A 134 14.97 -3.35 20.36
CA ALA A 134 13.55 -3.00 20.52
C ALA A 134 13.32 -1.98 21.67
N PRO A 135 12.23 -1.19 21.63
CA PRO A 135 11.22 -1.12 20.57
C PRO A 135 11.70 -0.32 19.36
N TRP A 136 11.46 -0.85 18.15
CA TRP A 136 11.64 -0.13 16.89
C TRP A 136 10.48 -0.53 15.97
N CYS A 137 10.01 0.40 15.13
CA CYS A 137 9.00 0.12 14.11
C CYS A 137 9.67 -0.08 12.75
N GLY A 138 9.18 -1.04 11.99
CA GLY A 138 9.64 -1.28 10.62
C GLY A 138 8.52 -1.81 9.75
N PRO A 139 8.70 -1.83 8.42
CA PRO A 139 7.62 -2.14 7.49
C PRO A 139 6.99 -3.50 7.77
N CYS A 140 5.66 -3.58 7.73
CA CYS A 140 4.95 -4.85 7.83
C CYS A 140 5.40 -5.83 6.74
N LEU A 141 5.49 -7.12 7.08
CA LEU A 141 5.79 -8.18 6.12
C LEU A 141 4.64 -8.36 5.12
N GLU A 142 4.93 -8.99 3.99
CA GLU A 142 3.90 -9.43 3.04
C GLU A 142 2.85 -10.29 3.76
N GLY A 143 1.56 -10.02 3.48
CA GLY A 143 0.42 -10.65 4.16
C GLY A 143 0.02 -9.98 5.47
N TYR A 144 0.69 -8.89 5.85
CA TYR A 144 0.35 -8.06 6.99
C TYR A 144 0.26 -6.58 6.62
N TYR A 145 -0.48 -5.82 7.42
CA TYR A 145 -0.64 -4.38 7.25
C TYR A 145 -0.61 -3.65 8.59
N GLY A 146 -0.30 -2.35 8.55
CA GLY A 146 -0.28 -1.48 9.71
C GLY A 146 -1.28 -0.34 9.60
N ASP A 147 -2.45 -0.52 10.20
CA ASP A 147 -3.56 0.44 10.10
C ASP A 147 -3.25 1.79 10.77
N ALA A 148 -3.84 2.87 10.23
CA ALA A 148 -3.82 4.19 10.85
C ALA A 148 -4.68 4.27 12.12
N ASN A 149 -5.72 3.44 12.24
CA ASN A 149 -6.69 3.45 13.34
C ASN A 149 -6.34 2.42 14.42
N ARG A 150 -5.05 2.25 14.71
CA ARG A 150 -4.57 1.33 15.75
C ARG A 150 -5.07 1.76 17.13
N ALA A 151 -5.52 0.79 17.91
CA ALA A 151 -5.74 1.00 19.34
C ALA A 151 -4.42 1.34 20.05
N ALA A 152 -4.51 2.01 21.20
CA ALA A 152 -3.37 2.29 22.06
C ALA A 152 -2.54 1.02 22.33
N ASN A 153 -1.22 1.12 22.23
CA ASN A 153 -0.28 0.00 22.41
C ASN A 153 -0.41 -1.14 21.38
N SER A 154 -1.15 -0.92 20.28
CA SER A 154 -1.20 -1.87 19.15
C SER A 154 0.03 -1.72 18.25
N LEU A 155 1.11 -2.37 18.66
CA LEU A 155 2.44 -2.20 18.07
C LEU A 155 2.74 -3.19 16.93
N GLY A 156 2.06 -4.34 16.87
CA GLY A 156 2.24 -5.33 15.81
C GLY A 156 1.51 -4.99 14.51
N CYS A 157 1.92 -5.62 13.41
CA CYS A 157 1.11 -5.59 12.18
C CYS A 157 -0.11 -6.50 12.33
N VAL A 158 -1.13 -6.30 11.50
CA VAL A 158 -2.33 -7.12 11.47
C VAL A 158 -2.29 -7.99 10.23
N ALA A 159 -2.60 -9.28 10.37
CA ALA A 159 -2.66 -10.18 9.23
C ALA A 159 -3.80 -9.79 8.29
N CYS A 160 -3.62 -9.98 6.99
CA CYS A 160 -4.74 -9.92 6.07
C CYS A 160 -5.85 -10.90 6.47
N PRO A 161 -7.12 -10.61 6.12
CA PRO A 161 -8.24 -11.48 6.43
C PRO A 161 -7.98 -12.93 5.98
N SER A 162 -8.34 -13.89 6.83
CA SER A 162 -8.25 -15.32 6.50
C SER A 162 -9.28 -15.77 5.48
N THR A 163 -10.24 -14.90 5.13
CA THR A 163 -11.19 -15.14 4.04
C THR A 163 -10.42 -15.35 2.75
N LYS A 164 -10.65 -16.51 2.14
CA LYS A 164 -10.03 -16.86 0.88
C LYS A 164 -10.86 -16.34 -0.28
N SER A 165 -10.19 -15.79 -1.29
CA SER A 165 -10.80 -15.54 -2.59
C SER A 165 -11.06 -16.87 -3.28
N VAL A 166 -12.28 -17.08 -3.78
CA VAL A 166 -12.61 -18.28 -4.55
C VAL A 166 -12.68 -17.92 -6.01
N PHE A 167 -11.78 -18.49 -6.80
CA PHE A 167 -11.82 -18.38 -8.25
C PHE A 167 -12.39 -19.67 -8.83
N ARG A 168 -13.38 -19.55 -9.72
CA ARG A 168 -14.10 -20.68 -10.32
C ARG A 168 -13.66 -20.87 -11.75
N PHE A 169 -13.42 -22.12 -12.13
CA PHE A 169 -12.95 -22.48 -13.47
C PHE A 169 -13.79 -23.62 -13.99
N TYR A 170 -14.09 -23.56 -15.28
CA TYR A 170 -14.94 -24.55 -15.93
C TYR A 170 -14.07 -25.44 -16.82
N ASN A 171 -14.18 -26.75 -16.67
CA ASN A 171 -13.61 -27.73 -17.59
C ASN A 171 -14.62 -28.84 -17.88
N ALA A 172 -14.26 -29.81 -18.72
CA ALA A 172 -15.12 -30.95 -19.08
C ALA A 172 -15.63 -31.75 -17.85
N GLY A 173 -14.98 -31.63 -16.69
CA GLY A 173 -15.37 -32.25 -15.42
C GLY A 173 -16.15 -31.33 -14.46
N GLY A 174 -16.65 -30.19 -14.95
CA GLY A 174 -17.47 -29.22 -14.19
C GLY A 174 -16.68 -28.07 -13.56
N ASN A 175 -17.34 -27.35 -12.64
CA ASN A 175 -16.74 -26.23 -11.91
C ASN A 175 -15.69 -26.72 -10.91
N LYS A 176 -14.47 -26.20 -11.02
CA LYS A 176 -13.33 -26.45 -10.12
C LYS A 176 -12.95 -25.16 -9.38
N PRO A 177 -13.45 -24.93 -8.16
CA PRO A 177 -13.06 -23.77 -7.37
C PRO A 177 -11.64 -23.94 -6.82
N ILE A 178 -10.82 -22.89 -6.90
CA ILE A 178 -9.58 -22.76 -6.12
C ILE A 178 -9.74 -21.64 -5.12
N GLU A 179 -9.46 -21.97 -3.86
CA GLU A 179 -9.39 -20.99 -2.79
C GLU A 179 -7.97 -20.42 -2.69
N VAL A 180 -7.86 -19.10 -2.63
CA VAL A 180 -6.60 -18.38 -2.58
C VAL A 180 -6.57 -17.48 -1.36
N GLY A 181 -5.50 -17.56 -0.57
CA GLY A 181 -5.30 -16.69 0.58
C GLY A 181 -5.03 -15.23 0.19
N ALA A 182 -5.07 -14.34 1.18
CA ALA A 182 -4.72 -12.94 1.00
C ALA A 182 -3.22 -12.68 1.24
N THR A 183 -2.70 -11.65 0.60
CA THR A 183 -1.38 -11.08 0.83
C THR A 183 -1.43 -9.55 0.73
N THR A 184 -0.35 -8.89 1.08
CA THR A 184 -0.10 -7.46 0.91
C THR A 184 1.30 -7.26 0.40
N GLU A 185 1.57 -6.05 -0.08
CA GLU A 185 2.94 -5.60 -0.22
C GLU A 185 3.56 -5.34 1.16
N LYS A 186 4.89 -5.36 1.19
CA LYS A 186 5.66 -4.86 2.33
C LYS A 186 5.24 -3.41 2.65
N GLY A 187 4.97 -3.13 3.92
CA GLY A 187 4.61 -1.80 4.36
C GLY A 187 3.16 -1.39 4.11
N ALA A 188 2.26 -2.34 3.80
CA ALA A 188 0.85 -2.04 3.60
C ALA A 188 0.25 -1.31 4.82
N ALA A 189 -0.46 -0.24 4.55
CA ALA A 189 -1.01 0.72 5.51
C ALA A 189 -2.44 0.38 5.98
N SER A 190 -3.11 -0.59 5.36
CA SER A 190 -4.52 -0.83 5.61
C SER A 190 -4.99 -2.20 5.11
N VAL A 191 -6.08 -2.72 5.67
CA VAL A 191 -6.73 -3.96 5.19
C VAL A 191 -7.17 -3.85 3.73
N GLN A 192 -7.44 -2.63 3.28
CA GLN A 192 -7.84 -2.30 1.92
C GLN A 192 -6.74 -2.59 0.90
N GLN A 193 -5.49 -2.79 1.32
CA GLN A 193 -4.36 -3.18 0.46
C GLN A 193 -4.12 -4.69 0.43
N CYS A 194 -4.96 -5.49 1.12
CA CYS A 194 -4.95 -6.93 0.97
C CYS A 194 -5.50 -7.35 -0.40
N VAL A 195 -4.71 -8.17 -1.11
CA VAL A 195 -5.01 -8.73 -2.42
C VAL A 195 -4.85 -10.25 -2.41
N ALA A 196 -5.34 -10.96 -3.43
CA ALA A 196 -5.17 -12.41 -3.45
C ALA A 196 -3.71 -12.77 -3.74
N LYS A 197 -3.17 -13.78 -3.05
CA LYS A 197 -1.81 -14.31 -3.30
C LYS A 197 -1.60 -14.74 -4.74
N PHE A 198 -2.66 -15.26 -5.36
CA PHE A 198 -2.72 -15.66 -6.75
C PHE A 198 -4.01 -15.12 -7.37
N ALA A 199 -3.92 -14.68 -8.62
CA ALA A 199 -5.08 -14.25 -9.38
C ALA A 199 -4.94 -14.68 -10.85
N PRO A 200 -6.05 -15.03 -11.52
CA PRO A 200 -6.06 -15.11 -12.97
C PRO A 200 -5.96 -13.69 -13.57
N ILE A 201 -5.78 -13.62 -14.89
CA ILE A 201 -5.77 -12.35 -15.63
C ILE A 201 -7.19 -11.93 -16.04
N ILE A 202 -8.07 -12.92 -16.28
CA ILE A 202 -9.45 -12.73 -16.74
C ILE A 202 -10.38 -13.52 -15.83
N ASP A 203 -11.53 -12.92 -15.52
CA ASP A 203 -12.59 -13.56 -14.73
C ASP A 203 -13.35 -14.52 -15.67
N ASP A 204 -13.71 -15.69 -15.15
CA ASP A 204 -14.59 -16.68 -15.78
C ASP A 204 -14.05 -17.49 -16.97
N ASP A 205 -12.87 -17.17 -17.53
CA ASP A 205 -12.22 -17.94 -18.60
C ASP A 205 -10.94 -18.68 -18.16
N ASN A 206 -10.69 -19.82 -18.80
CA ASN A 206 -9.41 -20.52 -18.68
C ASN A 206 -8.35 -19.77 -19.48
N TRP A 207 -7.65 -18.86 -18.81
CA TRP A 207 -6.51 -18.15 -19.33
C TRP A 207 -5.20 -18.89 -19.03
N TYR A 208 -4.29 -18.93 -20.00
CA TYR A 208 -2.92 -19.35 -19.78
C TYR A 208 -1.94 -18.55 -20.64
N MET A 209 -0.71 -18.46 -20.17
CA MET A 209 0.38 -17.90 -20.96
C MET A 209 0.92 -19.00 -21.89
N PRO A 210 0.84 -18.84 -23.22
CA PRO A 210 1.51 -19.78 -24.11
C PRO A 210 3.02 -19.70 -23.88
N VAL A 211 3.67 -20.85 -23.95
CA VAL A 211 5.13 -20.92 -23.98
C VAL A 211 5.48 -21.54 -25.33
N ASP A 212 6.27 -20.81 -26.12
CA ASP A 212 6.77 -21.32 -27.39
C ASP A 212 7.52 -22.63 -27.13
N ALA A 213 7.29 -23.62 -27.99
CA ALA A 213 7.85 -24.96 -27.84
C ALA A 213 9.40 -24.97 -27.77
N ASP A 214 10.03 -23.93 -28.31
CA ASP A 214 11.50 -23.74 -28.32
C ASP A 214 12.06 -23.14 -27.01
N VAL A 215 11.21 -22.82 -26.02
CA VAL A 215 11.62 -22.19 -24.75
C VAL A 215 11.29 -23.07 -23.54
N ALA A 216 11.42 -24.39 -23.70
CA ALA A 216 11.17 -25.40 -22.67
C ALA A 216 11.96 -25.17 -21.35
N ASP A 217 13.02 -24.36 -21.36
CA ASP A 217 13.84 -24.02 -20.17
C ASP A 217 13.19 -23.05 -19.18
N VAL A 218 12.04 -22.46 -19.51
CA VAL A 218 11.44 -21.39 -18.70
C VAL A 218 10.29 -21.88 -17.80
N LEU A 219 9.71 -23.05 -18.11
CA LEU A 219 8.72 -23.72 -17.27
C LEU A 219 9.32 -24.95 -16.60
N THR A 220 9.28 -25.00 -15.27
CA THR A 220 9.67 -26.18 -14.51
C THR A 220 8.44 -27.07 -14.29
N SER A 221 8.47 -28.30 -14.81
CA SER A 221 7.44 -29.31 -14.48
C SER A 221 7.59 -29.76 -13.03
N ILE A 222 6.48 -29.69 -12.28
CA ILE A 222 6.46 -30.06 -10.86
C ILE A 222 5.74 -31.39 -10.70
N THR A 223 6.51 -32.47 -10.67
CA THR A 223 5.99 -33.84 -10.62
C THR A 223 5.44 -34.24 -9.26
N SER A 224 5.78 -33.49 -8.20
CA SER A 224 5.30 -33.72 -6.84
C SER A 224 3.89 -33.15 -6.58
N ALA A 225 3.36 -32.31 -7.47
CA ALA A 225 2.06 -31.68 -7.32
C ALA A 225 0.95 -32.53 -7.93
N ALA A 226 0.19 -33.24 -7.10
CA ALA A 226 -0.91 -34.12 -7.53
C ALA A 226 -2.24 -33.38 -7.81
N THR A 227 -2.34 -32.11 -7.43
CA THR A 227 -3.53 -31.26 -7.63
C THR A 227 -3.13 -29.84 -7.99
N ASP A 228 -4.06 -29.08 -8.55
CA ASP A 228 -3.96 -27.65 -8.81
C ASP A 228 -3.65 -26.84 -7.53
N VAL A 229 -4.26 -27.18 -6.40
CA VAL A 229 -3.96 -26.57 -5.09
C VAL A 229 -2.53 -26.89 -4.66
N LYS A 230 -2.07 -28.14 -4.79
CA LYS A 230 -0.68 -28.51 -4.46
C LYS A 230 0.33 -27.85 -5.41
N CYS A 231 -0.04 -27.62 -6.66
CA CYS A 231 0.75 -26.88 -7.63
C CYS A 231 0.90 -25.41 -7.22
N MET A 232 -0.20 -24.77 -6.80
CA MET A 232 -0.20 -23.41 -6.25
C MET A 232 0.66 -23.32 -4.98
N GLU A 233 0.46 -24.22 -4.02
CA GLU A 233 1.23 -24.24 -2.76
C GLU A 233 2.73 -24.43 -3.02
N ALA A 234 3.12 -25.27 -3.98
CA ALA A 234 4.51 -25.43 -4.38
C ALA A 234 5.08 -24.13 -4.98
N CYS A 235 4.28 -23.39 -5.76
CA CYS A 235 4.67 -22.09 -6.31
C CYS A 235 4.79 -21.03 -5.20
N GLU A 236 3.88 -21.04 -4.22
CA GLU A 236 3.91 -20.14 -3.07
C GLU A 236 5.21 -20.30 -2.27
N ASN A 237 5.62 -21.55 -2.04
CA ASN A 237 6.84 -21.90 -1.30
C ASN A 237 8.14 -21.62 -2.08
N ASN A 238 8.06 -21.29 -3.37
CA ASN A 238 9.20 -20.89 -4.18
C ASN A 238 9.13 -19.38 -4.44
N VAL A 239 10.00 -18.60 -3.78
CA VAL A 239 10.04 -17.13 -3.91
C VAL A 239 10.26 -16.65 -5.35
N ASP A 240 10.83 -17.48 -6.21
CA ASP A 240 11.09 -17.17 -7.63
C ASP A 240 9.93 -17.57 -8.56
N CYS A 241 8.88 -18.23 -8.05
CA CYS A 241 7.74 -18.63 -8.86
C CYS A 241 6.82 -17.45 -9.17
N GLN A 242 6.75 -17.04 -10.45
CA GLN A 242 5.97 -15.92 -10.96
C GLN A 242 4.50 -16.29 -11.17
N PHE A 243 4.26 -17.49 -11.71
CA PHE A 243 2.94 -18.05 -11.91
C PHE A 243 3.04 -19.56 -12.04
N PHE A 244 1.93 -20.24 -11.80
CA PHE A 244 1.79 -21.65 -12.12
C PHE A 244 0.73 -21.85 -13.19
N THR A 245 0.90 -22.90 -13.99
CA THR A 245 -0.06 -23.40 -14.95
C THR A 245 -0.42 -24.83 -14.56
N TRP A 246 -1.71 -25.13 -14.50
CA TRP A 246 -2.22 -26.48 -14.32
C TRP A 246 -2.93 -26.96 -15.59
N ASP A 247 -2.62 -28.18 -16.01
CA ASP A 247 -3.22 -28.88 -17.14
C ASP A 247 -4.20 -29.96 -16.66
N TYR A 248 -5.48 -29.73 -16.87
CA TYR A 248 -6.54 -30.65 -16.50
C TYR A 248 -6.71 -31.85 -17.45
N THR A 249 -5.96 -31.94 -18.56
CA THR A 249 -6.03 -33.10 -19.48
C THR A 249 -5.09 -34.24 -19.11
N THR A 250 -3.95 -33.96 -18.47
CA THR A 250 -2.83 -34.91 -18.37
C THR A 250 -2.85 -35.81 -17.13
N GLY A 251 -3.86 -35.68 -16.26
CA GLY A 251 -4.22 -36.73 -15.31
C GLY A 251 -3.20 -37.11 -14.22
N SER A 252 -2.35 -36.18 -13.73
CA SER A 252 -1.94 -36.03 -12.31
C SER A 252 -0.49 -35.60 -12.02
N THR A 253 0.50 -35.78 -12.91
CA THR A 253 1.93 -35.46 -12.56
C THR A 253 2.67 -34.59 -13.58
N ALA A 254 2.29 -34.59 -14.85
CA ALA A 254 2.78 -33.63 -15.86
C ALA A 254 1.92 -32.35 -15.92
N ALA A 255 0.91 -32.27 -15.04
CA ALA A 255 -0.11 -31.24 -15.09
C ALA A 255 0.36 -29.90 -14.52
N CYS A 256 1.26 -29.90 -13.54
CA CYS A 256 1.76 -28.68 -12.92
C CYS A 256 3.02 -28.16 -13.62
N ARG A 257 3.00 -26.90 -14.02
CA ARG A 257 4.15 -26.18 -14.57
C ARG A 257 4.31 -24.86 -13.82
N HIS A 258 5.52 -24.53 -13.39
CA HIS A 258 5.83 -23.25 -12.76
C HIS A 258 6.68 -22.40 -13.69
N ARG A 259 6.36 -21.12 -13.78
CA ARG A 259 7.30 -20.12 -14.30
C ARG A 259 8.19 -19.66 -13.16
N ILE A 260 9.45 -20.03 -13.20
CA ILE A 260 10.45 -19.62 -12.20
C ILE A 260 11.33 -18.53 -12.81
N ARG A 261 11.51 -17.42 -12.09
CA ARG A 261 12.46 -16.35 -12.46
C ARG A 261 13.87 -16.93 -12.66
N GLY A 262 14.58 -16.52 -13.72
CA GLY A 262 15.92 -17.01 -14.01
C GLY A 262 16.96 -16.61 -12.94
N SER A 263 17.83 -17.53 -12.53
CA SER A 263 18.89 -17.28 -11.55
C SER A 263 19.94 -16.27 -12.09
N GLY A 264 20.32 -15.26 -11.28
CA GLY A 264 21.39 -14.31 -11.60
C GLY A 264 20.96 -13.03 -12.34
N GLN A 265 19.66 -12.76 -12.45
CA GLN A 265 19.10 -11.77 -13.36
C GLN A 265 18.34 -10.63 -12.64
N ASN A 266 18.89 -10.12 -11.52
CA ASN A 266 18.47 -8.83 -10.94
C ASN A 266 19.01 -7.67 -11.80
N ASN A 267 18.80 -7.72 -13.11
CA ASN A 267 19.15 -6.62 -13.97
C ASN A 267 18.13 -5.51 -13.75
N ALA A 268 18.56 -4.44 -13.09
CA ALA A 268 17.70 -3.31 -12.79
C ALA A 268 17.14 -2.63 -14.06
N LYS A 269 17.66 -2.99 -15.25
CA LYS A 269 17.24 -2.51 -16.57
C LYS A 269 16.16 -3.35 -17.27
N THR A 270 15.65 -4.41 -16.65
CA THR A 270 14.55 -5.21 -17.22
C THR A 270 13.54 -5.63 -16.18
N LYS A 271 12.26 -5.41 -16.46
CA LYS A 271 11.15 -5.73 -15.56
C LYS A 271 9.99 -6.32 -16.33
N ILE A 272 9.14 -7.09 -15.66
CA ILE A 272 7.85 -7.48 -16.19
C ILE A 272 6.74 -7.15 -15.21
N ALA A 273 5.62 -6.66 -15.75
CA ALA A 273 4.38 -6.47 -15.03
C ALA A 273 3.32 -7.41 -15.63
N PHE A 274 2.81 -8.34 -14.83
CA PHE A 274 1.65 -9.16 -15.19
C PHE A 274 0.36 -8.48 -14.77
N LYS A 275 -0.61 -8.44 -15.66
CA LYS A 275 -1.96 -7.98 -15.33
C LYS A 275 -2.60 -8.99 -14.38
N THR A 276 -3.24 -8.51 -13.32
CA THR A 276 -3.97 -9.37 -12.37
C THR A 276 -5.34 -8.78 -12.07
N ILE A 277 -6.29 -9.63 -11.73
CA ILE A 277 -7.60 -9.18 -11.27
C ILE A 277 -7.46 -8.78 -9.79
N ALA A 278 -7.87 -7.55 -9.49
CA ALA A 278 -8.01 -7.11 -8.11
C ALA A 278 -9.06 -8.00 -7.42
N ALA A 279 -8.66 -8.72 -6.38
CA ALA A 279 -9.54 -9.63 -5.65
C ALA A 279 -10.73 -8.84 -5.06
N SER A 280 -11.88 -8.94 -5.70
CA SER A 280 -13.10 -8.20 -5.38
C SER A 280 -13.73 -8.57 -4.03
N ASN A 281 -13.22 -9.62 -3.36
CA ASN A 281 -13.91 -10.28 -2.24
C ASN A 281 -13.11 -10.37 -0.93
N LEU A 282 -11.96 -9.69 -0.80
CA LEU A 282 -11.12 -9.86 0.40
C LEU A 282 -11.55 -9.04 1.62
N ALA A 283 -12.42 -8.04 1.43
CA ALA A 283 -13.12 -7.36 2.51
C ALA A 283 -14.61 -7.70 2.42
N GLY A 284 -15.20 -8.18 3.51
CA GLY A 284 -16.62 -8.54 3.64
C GLY A 284 -17.59 -7.35 3.55
N ASP A 285 -17.33 -6.39 2.66
CA ASP A 285 -18.22 -5.30 2.31
C ASP A 285 -18.43 -5.28 0.79
N GLU A 286 -19.48 -5.99 0.36
CA GLU A 286 -19.94 -6.06 -1.03
C GLU A 286 -20.18 -4.67 -1.67
N THR A 287 -20.39 -3.61 -0.86
CA THR A 287 -20.72 -2.29 -1.36
C THR A 287 -19.51 -1.40 -1.65
N THR A 288 -18.39 -1.60 -0.97
CA THR A 288 -17.16 -0.81 -1.17
C THR A 288 -16.22 -1.43 -2.21
N SER A 289 -16.21 -2.77 -2.33
CA SER A 289 -15.40 -3.49 -3.33
C SER A 289 -15.86 -3.23 -4.77
N ARG A 290 -17.18 -3.08 -4.99
CA ARG A 290 -17.71 -2.61 -6.29
C ARG A 290 -17.32 -1.18 -6.60
N ARG A 291 -17.15 -0.31 -5.59
CA ARG A 291 -16.74 1.09 -5.80
C ARG A 291 -15.29 1.22 -6.26
N ARG A 292 -14.37 0.36 -5.81
CA ARG A 292 -12.99 0.34 -6.33
C ARG A 292 -12.88 -0.31 -7.72
N ALA A 293 -13.69 -1.34 -7.99
CA ALA A 293 -13.86 -1.85 -9.34
C ALA A 293 -14.52 -0.82 -10.30
N MET A 294 -15.37 0.08 -9.78
CA MET A 294 -16.05 1.13 -10.56
C MET A 294 -15.29 2.46 -10.66
N LEU A 295 -14.43 2.83 -9.69
CA LEU A 295 -13.62 4.07 -9.76
C LEU A 295 -12.50 3.97 -10.80
N ALA A 296 -12.05 2.75 -11.14
CA ALA A 296 -11.21 2.50 -12.31
C ALA A 296 -12.02 2.41 -13.63
N ALA A 297 -13.35 2.30 -13.57
CA ALA A 297 -14.23 2.11 -14.73
C ALA A 297 -14.99 3.38 -15.17
N ASN A 298 -14.75 4.53 -14.54
CA ASN A 298 -15.58 5.73 -14.74
C ASN A 298 -15.05 6.71 -15.80
N ASN A 299 -14.30 6.24 -16.80
CA ASN A 299 -14.02 7.04 -17.99
C ASN A 299 -14.50 6.34 -19.28
N THR A 300 -15.52 6.97 -19.88
CA THR A 300 -16.10 6.82 -21.23
C THR A 300 -17.11 5.70 -21.55
N THR A 301 -18.37 5.96 -21.18
CA THR A 301 -19.60 5.92 -22.02
C THR A 301 -19.85 4.79 -23.05
N ARG A 302 -20.79 3.89 -22.67
CA ARG A 302 -21.81 3.12 -23.44
C ARG A 302 -21.74 3.08 -24.99
N SER A 303 -21.56 1.88 -25.55
CA SER A 303 -22.62 1.06 -26.19
C SER A 303 -22.04 -0.20 -26.86
N GLY A 304 -22.24 -1.38 -26.26
CA GLY A 304 -22.12 -2.68 -26.92
C GLY A 304 -21.10 -3.68 -26.34
N LYS A 305 -21.52 -4.47 -25.33
CA LYS A 305 -20.86 -5.71 -24.82
C LYS A 305 -19.44 -5.55 -24.21
N PRO A 306 -19.05 -6.49 -23.32
CA PRO A 306 -18.62 -6.19 -21.95
C PRO A 306 -17.17 -5.70 -21.85
N ALA A 307 -16.89 -4.82 -20.91
CA ALA A 307 -15.51 -4.58 -20.47
C ALA A 307 -14.98 -5.85 -19.80
N ALA A 308 -14.17 -6.64 -20.50
CA ALA A 308 -13.60 -7.88 -19.99
C ALA A 308 -12.08 -7.82 -20.11
N MET A 309 -11.41 -7.22 -19.11
CA MET A 309 -10.10 -7.59 -18.56
C MET A 309 -9.64 -6.56 -17.49
N GLY A 310 -9.64 -6.96 -16.21
CA GLY A 310 -8.86 -6.47 -15.05
C GLY A 310 -8.71 -4.96 -14.78
N SER A 311 -9.38 -4.42 -13.75
CA SER A 311 -9.34 -3.02 -13.30
C SER A 311 -8.18 -2.62 -12.36
N GLY A 312 -6.96 -3.12 -12.61
CA GLY A 312 -5.74 -2.43 -12.14
C GLY A 312 -5.02 -2.92 -10.88
N ALA A 313 -4.53 -4.17 -10.88
CA ALA A 313 -3.39 -4.57 -10.05
C ALA A 313 -2.34 -5.28 -10.92
N TRP A 314 -1.07 -4.92 -10.75
CA TRP A 314 0.05 -5.51 -11.51
C TRP A 314 0.96 -6.30 -10.58
N SER A 315 1.34 -7.50 -10.99
CA SER A 315 2.39 -8.27 -10.33
C SER A 315 3.74 -7.99 -11.01
N TRP A 316 4.67 -7.42 -10.26
CA TRP A 316 5.96 -6.92 -10.75
C TRP A 316 7.09 -7.86 -10.41
N TRP A 317 7.97 -8.09 -11.39
CA TRP A 317 9.14 -8.95 -11.25
C TRP A 317 10.33 -8.38 -12.00
N ASN A 318 11.53 -8.52 -11.42
CA ASN A 318 12.77 -8.35 -12.18
C ASN A 318 13.07 -9.65 -12.92
N ASP A 319 12.93 -9.68 -14.24
CA ASP A 319 13.22 -10.89 -15.02
C ASP A 319 13.57 -10.55 -16.46
N GLN A 320 14.83 -10.72 -16.84
CA GLN A 320 15.32 -10.46 -18.19
C GLN A 320 14.86 -11.53 -19.21
N ASN A 321 14.58 -12.75 -18.75
CA ASN A 321 14.13 -13.85 -19.60
C ASN A 321 12.61 -13.79 -19.84
N ALA A 322 11.94 -12.78 -19.30
CA ALA A 322 10.51 -12.62 -19.49
C ALA A 322 10.08 -12.39 -20.95
N LEU A 323 10.97 -11.89 -21.81
CA LEU A 323 10.73 -11.83 -23.26
C LEU A 323 10.63 -13.20 -23.94
N ASN A 324 11.03 -14.28 -23.27
CA ASN A 324 11.07 -15.61 -23.86
C ASN A 324 9.78 -16.39 -23.63
N PHE A 325 8.73 -15.78 -23.07
CA PHE A 325 7.44 -16.43 -22.93
C PHE A 325 6.30 -15.54 -23.41
N GLY A 326 5.15 -16.15 -23.70
CA GLY A 326 4.01 -15.46 -24.28
C GLY A 326 4.22 -15.14 -25.75
N ASN A 327 3.11 -14.94 -26.46
CA ASN A 327 3.18 -14.44 -27.84
C ASN A 327 3.54 -12.95 -27.79
N LYS A 328 4.60 -12.55 -28.49
CA LYS A 328 4.98 -11.14 -28.56
C LYS A 328 3.99 -10.38 -29.43
N MET A 329 3.45 -9.31 -28.87
CA MET A 329 2.63 -8.35 -29.60
C MET A 329 3.48 -7.14 -30.00
N THR A 330 2.82 -6.01 -30.25
CA THR A 330 3.45 -4.73 -30.57
C THR A 330 4.48 -4.35 -29.50
N THR A 331 5.62 -3.84 -29.94
CA THR A 331 6.61 -3.18 -29.06
C THR A 331 6.49 -1.67 -29.24
N LEU A 332 6.47 -0.92 -28.14
CA LEU A 332 6.59 0.53 -28.15
C LEU A 332 7.97 0.92 -27.65
N SER A 333 8.59 1.87 -28.32
CA SER A 333 9.88 2.44 -27.91
C SER A 333 9.71 3.89 -27.49
N GLY A 334 10.48 4.34 -26.51
CA GLY A 334 10.47 5.74 -26.09
C GLY A 334 9.23 6.15 -25.30
N SER A 335 8.48 5.20 -24.74
CA SER A 335 7.23 5.46 -24.00
C SER A 335 7.49 5.57 -22.49
N GLY A 336 6.58 6.23 -21.77
CA GLY A 336 6.57 6.18 -20.31
C GLY A 336 6.00 4.86 -19.78
N VAL A 337 6.41 4.45 -18.58
CA VAL A 337 5.92 3.21 -17.94
C VAL A 337 4.39 3.19 -17.82
N VAL A 338 3.81 4.32 -17.40
CA VAL A 338 2.36 4.47 -17.23
C VAL A 338 1.62 4.28 -18.56
N ASP A 339 2.16 4.81 -19.66
CA ASP A 339 1.56 4.71 -20.98
C ASP A 339 1.53 3.26 -21.49
N CYS A 340 2.63 2.53 -21.26
CA CYS A 340 2.72 1.10 -21.59
C CYS A 340 1.69 0.29 -20.79
N LEU A 341 1.62 0.49 -19.47
CA LEU A 341 0.64 -0.22 -18.64
C LEU A 341 -0.79 0.12 -19.06
N LYS A 342 -1.09 1.39 -19.33
CA LYS A 342 -2.41 1.82 -19.82
C LYS A 342 -2.76 1.14 -21.13
N LYS A 343 -1.85 1.12 -22.10
CA LYS A 343 -2.10 0.48 -23.40
C LYS A 343 -2.33 -1.02 -23.29
N CYS A 344 -1.55 -1.71 -22.46
CA CYS A 344 -1.80 -3.12 -22.18
C CYS A 344 -3.13 -3.33 -21.42
N ASN A 345 -3.49 -2.40 -20.54
CA ASN A 345 -4.76 -2.49 -19.83
C ASN A 345 -5.96 -2.36 -20.78
N ASP A 346 -5.85 -1.49 -21.79
CA ASP A 346 -6.87 -1.23 -22.81
C ASP A 346 -6.94 -2.33 -23.90
N ASP A 347 -5.95 -3.22 -23.99
CA ASP A 347 -5.90 -4.33 -24.95
C ASP A 347 -6.32 -5.66 -24.29
N GLU A 348 -7.45 -6.22 -24.71
CA GLU A 348 -8.04 -7.47 -24.20
C GLU A 348 -7.15 -8.71 -24.39
N LYS A 349 -6.11 -8.65 -25.20
CA LYS A 349 -5.17 -9.76 -25.40
C LYS A 349 -3.90 -9.62 -24.57
N CYS A 350 -3.60 -8.41 -24.10
CA CYS A 350 -2.38 -8.13 -23.38
C CYS A 350 -2.44 -8.65 -21.94
N ALA A 351 -1.59 -9.63 -21.64
CA ALA A 351 -1.48 -10.27 -20.35
C ALA A 351 -0.36 -9.69 -19.49
N ALA A 352 0.72 -9.22 -20.13
CA ALA A 352 1.86 -8.67 -19.44
C ALA A 352 2.60 -7.64 -20.28
N VAL A 353 3.38 -6.80 -19.60
CA VAL A 353 4.28 -5.83 -20.21
C VAL A 353 5.70 -6.12 -19.77
N PHE A 354 6.56 -6.44 -20.72
CA PHE A 354 8.00 -6.46 -20.48
C PHE A 354 8.57 -5.08 -20.73
N PHE A 355 9.39 -4.60 -19.80
CA PHE A 355 10.06 -3.31 -19.85
C PHE A 355 11.56 -3.49 -19.98
N LYS A 356 12.15 -2.75 -20.90
CA LYS A 356 13.60 -2.59 -21.03
C LYS A 356 13.95 -1.11 -20.99
N PHE A 357 14.91 -0.75 -20.17
CA PHE A 357 15.34 0.62 -20.03
C PHE A 357 16.19 1.02 -21.23
N THR A 358 15.89 2.17 -21.81
CA THR A 358 16.69 2.74 -22.89
C THR A 358 17.72 3.75 -22.39
N GLY A 359 17.62 4.16 -21.11
CA GLY A 359 18.51 5.13 -20.46
C GLY A 359 19.66 4.52 -19.63
N THR A 360 20.38 5.41 -18.93
CA THR A 360 21.40 5.05 -17.92
C THR A 360 20.82 4.75 -16.54
N GLU A 361 19.51 4.97 -16.38
CA GLU A 361 18.76 4.71 -15.15
C GLU A 361 18.93 3.25 -14.69
N THR A 362 19.02 3.09 -13.38
CA THR A 362 19.15 1.79 -12.70
C THR A 362 17.92 1.48 -11.85
N THR A 363 16.91 2.33 -11.86
CA THR A 363 15.65 2.11 -11.13
C THR A 363 14.54 2.62 -12.00
N LEU A 364 13.47 1.83 -12.15
CA LEU A 364 12.35 2.21 -13.00
C LEU A 364 11.70 3.41 -12.33
N THR A 365 11.63 4.52 -13.08
CA THR A 365 10.96 5.85 -13.05
C THR A 365 9.54 5.99 -13.64
N SER A 366 8.62 6.83 -13.15
CA SER A 366 7.34 7.09 -13.87
C SER A 366 7.65 7.78 -15.18
N THR A 367 8.69 8.57 -15.09
CA THR A 367 9.37 9.33 -16.12
C THR A 367 10.43 8.52 -16.86
N SER A 368 10.69 7.26 -16.47
CA SER A 368 11.65 6.43 -17.19
C SER A 368 11.16 6.23 -18.62
N VAL A 369 12.08 6.46 -19.55
CA VAL A 369 11.87 6.14 -20.95
C VAL A 369 12.20 4.66 -21.15
N VAL A 370 11.22 3.90 -21.61
CA VAL A 370 11.31 2.46 -21.77
C VAL A 370 10.98 2.03 -23.19
N GLU A 371 11.56 0.90 -23.56
CA GLU A 371 11.02 0.01 -24.57
C GLU A 371 10.09 -0.98 -23.86
N CYS A 372 8.82 -1.05 -24.27
CA CYS A 372 7.86 -1.98 -23.69
C CYS A 372 7.31 -2.93 -24.75
N THR A 373 7.45 -4.22 -24.50
CA THR A 373 6.94 -5.30 -25.33
C THR A 373 5.72 -5.91 -24.63
N PHE A 374 4.59 -5.90 -25.32
CA PHE A 374 3.36 -6.51 -24.83
C PHE A 374 3.38 -8.01 -25.08
N LEU A 375 2.95 -8.79 -24.09
CA LEU A 375 2.86 -10.25 -24.18
C LEU A 375 1.39 -10.65 -24.16
N GLU A 376 0.98 -11.40 -25.18
CA GLU A 376 -0.36 -11.95 -25.32
C GLU A 376 -0.47 -13.26 -24.54
N GLY A 377 -1.57 -13.37 -23.79
CA GLY A 377 -2.01 -14.65 -23.25
C GLY A 377 -3.09 -15.29 -24.10
N LYS A 378 -3.31 -16.59 -23.93
CA LYS A 378 -4.38 -17.31 -24.63
C LYS A 378 -5.53 -17.58 -23.67
N THR A 379 -6.73 -17.23 -24.11
CA THR A 379 -7.97 -17.73 -23.52
C THR A 379 -8.39 -18.99 -24.24
N THR A 380 -8.95 -19.92 -23.48
CA THR A 380 -9.67 -21.05 -24.03
C THR A 380 -11.11 -20.87 -23.62
N THR A 381 -11.93 -20.34 -24.52
CA THR A 381 -13.38 -20.36 -24.33
C THR A 381 -13.82 -21.82 -24.36
N PRO A 382 -14.63 -22.29 -23.39
CA PRO A 382 -15.29 -23.57 -23.50
C PRO A 382 -16.28 -23.51 -24.67
N SER A 383 -15.87 -23.86 -25.89
CA SER A 383 -16.80 -24.24 -26.95
C SER A 383 -17.35 -25.62 -26.61
N ASP A 384 -18.66 -25.80 -26.74
CA ASP A 384 -19.35 -27.08 -26.56
C ASP A 384 -18.72 -28.14 -27.49
N GLY A 385 -17.76 -28.92 -26.97
CA GLY A 385 -17.16 -30.05 -27.67
C GLY A 385 -15.63 -30.07 -27.76
N ASP A 386 -14.92 -28.99 -27.43
CA ASP A 386 -13.46 -28.97 -27.58
C ASP A 386 -12.74 -29.34 -26.27
N ALA A 387 -11.92 -30.37 -26.34
CA ALA A 387 -11.01 -30.81 -25.27
C ALA A 387 -9.87 -29.82 -24.97
N GLU A 388 -9.90 -28.60 -25.54
CA GLU A 388 -8.78 -27.66 -25.55
C GLU A 388 -8.73 -26.69 -24.36
N SER A 389 -9.78 -26.54 -23.55
CA SER A 389 -9.74 -25.61 -22.39
C SER A 389 -9.21 -26.23 -21.09
N ALA A 390 -8.12 -27.00 -21.16
CA ALA A 390 -7.56 -27.68 -20.00
C ALA A 390 -6.41 -26.96 -19.31
N LEU A 391 -5.84 -25.91 -19.92
CA LEU A 391 -4.72 -25.17 -19.33
C LEU A 391 -5.22 -23.94 -18.60
N ARG A 392 -4.71 -23.75 -17.38
CA ARG A 392 -5.03 -22.59 -16.57
C ARG A 392 -3.81 -22.08 -15.86
N SER A 393 -3.56 -20.77 -15.95
CA SER A 393 -2.51 -20.11 -15.19
C SER A 393 -3.07 -19.17 -14.12
N MET A 394 -2.42 -19.13 -12.96
CA MET A 394 -2.62 -18.07 -11.98
C MET A 394 -1.31 -17.37 -11.69
N ILE A 395 -1.35 -16.05 -11.74
CA ILE A 395 -0.24 -15.17 -11.47
C ILE A 395 -0.09 -15.00 -9.97
N ARG A 396 1.11 -15.22 -9.44
CA ARG A 396 1.43 -14.87 -8.05
C ARG A 396 1.50 -13.36 -7.95
N TYR A 397 0.82 -12.78 -6.97
CA TYR A 397 0.96 -11.37 -6.67
C TYR A 397 2.31 -11.11 -5.99
N ARG A 398 3.09 -10.18 -6.55
CA ARG A 398 4.35 -9.72 -5.99
C ARG A 398 4.61 -8.27 -6.39
N THR A 399 5.10 -7.48 -5.45
CA THR A 399 5.34 -6.04 -5.64
C THR A 399 6.50 -5.54 -4.79
N ASP A 400 7.49 -6.40 -4.51
CA ASP A 400 8.69 -6.04 -3.73
C ASP A 400 9.23 -4.66 -4.18
N ALA A 401 9.58 -3.79 -3.23
CA ALA A 401 9.91 -2.38 -3.46
C ALA A 401 11.12 -2.18 -4.40
N THR A 402 11.97 -3.20 -4.57
CA THR A 402 13.06 -3.19 -5.57
C THR A 402 12.57 -3.55 -6.98
N GLU A 403 11.42 -4.20 -7.07
CA GLU A 403 10.79 -4.69 -8.30
C GLU A 403 9.68 -3.74 -8.77
N ARG A 404 8.96 -3.09 -7.85
CA ARG A 404 7.95 -2.05 -8.10
C ARG A 404 8.59 -0.69 -8.42
N PRO A 405 8.01 0.08 -9.34
CA PRO A 405 8.37 1.48 -9.52
C PRO A 405 8.01 2.36 -8.29
N SER A 406 8.90 3.25 -7.84
CA SER A 406 8.86 3.89 -6.50
C SER A 406 7.73 4.92 -6.25
N TRP A 407 6.90 5.25 -7.25
CA TRP A 407 5.80 6.25 -7.16
C TRP A 407 4.42 5.65 -7.43
N LEU A 408 4.34 4.34 -7.70
CA LEU A 408 3.07 3.62 -7.68
C LEU A 408 2.73 3.33 -6.24
#